data_AF-D3PJI9-F1
#
_entry.id   AF-D3PJI9-F1
#
_cell.length_a   1.000
_cell.length_b   1.000
_cell.length_c   1.000
_cell.angle_alpha   90.00
_cell.angle_beta   90.00
_cell.angle_gamma   90.00
#
_symmetry.space_group_name_H-M   'P 1'
#
loop_
_entity.id
_entity.type
_entity.pdbx_description
1 polymer ?
#
loop_
_entity_poly.entity_id
_entity_poly.type
_entity_poly.pdbx_seq_one_letter_code
_entity_poly.pdbx_strand_id
1 'polypeptide(L)'
;MMFQAFRVFGFISFIISSVYTWDNAYVRIQHDPDGKRIVTLMDFERIVNIYVEDTSQGIESVIDCNTYIRHELLLLTLKHEEEYGPRIPSISRERKSIDVGYYKRLCRKRNHQISHIYGTNDSPGAKTKLAYDRNVLSKAYEGTMFCTKYNPNYNPLVYNEGLNFTDECCRKFQTCGATIGKLQYQFDLLNVYPYNLKQCSCVSKFKSCLNDLQDSGKDAKLAKEIHRLFFDVLNMKCFDLEEQEICSKWSTWFDSCEEKKLIDSVHVKYNV
;
A
#
# COMPACT_ATOMS: atom_id res chain seq x y z
N MET A 1 -52.87 41.09 36.09
CA MET A 1 -53.40 39.72 35.98
C MET A 1 -52.29 38.80 35.52
N MET A 2 -52.10 37.77 36.32
CA MET A 2 -51.15 36.67 36.26
C MET A 2 -51.44 35.77 35.04
N PHE A 3 -50.42 35.27 34.33
CA PHE A 3 -50.15 33.83 34.11
C PHE A 3 -49.23 33.54 32.90
N GLN A 4 -48.03 33.08 33.26
CA GLN A 4 -47.25 31.94 32.75
C GLN A 4 -46.74 31.85 31.29
N ALA A 5 -45.42 31.68 31.26
CA ALA A 5 -44.57 31.18 30.20
C ALA A 5 -44.84 29.72 29.81
N PHE A 6 -44.67 29.41 28.52
CA PHE A 6 -44.11 28.13 28.07
C PHE A 6 -43.14 28.36 26.91
N ARG A 7 -41.88 28.00 27.16
CA ARG A 7 -40.84 27.82 26.13
C ARG A 7 -41.21 26.62 25.27
N VAL A 8 -41.15 26.77 23.94
CA VAL A 8 -40.74 25.68 23.05
C VAL A 8 -39.77 26.27 22.04
N PHE A 9 -38.49 25.99 22.24
CA PHE A 9 -37.43 26.20 21.26
C PHE A 9 -37.68 25.27 20.08
N GLY A 10 -38.18 25.81 18.97
CA GLY A 10 -38.17 25.13 17.67
C GLY A 10 -36.84 25.37 16.98
N PHE A 11 -35.74 24.80 17.49
CA PHE A 11 -34.58 24.58 16.64
C PHE A 11 -34.97 23.47 15.66
N ILE A 12 -35.20 23.85 14.40
CA ILE A 12 -35.19 22.90 13.29
C ILE A 12 -33.75 22.41 13.18
N SER A 13 -33.44 21.39 13.98
CA SER A 13 -32.30 20.54 13.79
C SER A 13 -32.62 19.73 12.54
N PHE A 14 -32.16 20.22 11.38
CA PHE A 14 -31.92 19.32 10.25
C PHE A 14 -30.83 18.36 10.70
N ILE A 15 -31.26 17.28 11.36
CA ILE A 15 -30.44 16.10 11.57
C ILE A 15 -30.12 15.60 10.17
N ILE A 16 -28.89 15.85 9.73
CA ILE A 16 -28.29 15.12 8.61
C ILE A 16 -28.23 13.66 9.08
N SER A 17 -29.30 12.91 8.83
CA SER A 17 -29.35 11.47 9.04
C SER A 17 -28.61 10.78 7.91
N SER A 18 -27.28 10.85 7.96
CA SER A 18 -26.43 9.82 7.36
C SER A 18 -25.18 9.65 8.21
N VAL A 19 -25.38 9.35 9.50
CA VAL A 19 -24.35 8.65 10.25
C VAL A 19 -24.25 7.28 9.58
N TYR A 20 -23.36 7.15 8.60
CA TYR A 20 -22.97 5.86 8.06
C TYR A 20 -22.44 5.05 9.25
N THR A 21 -23.27 4.15 9.77
CA THR A 21 -22.86 3.22 10.80
C THR A 21 -21.91 2.23 10.12
N TRP A 22 -20.65 2.25 10.53
CA TRP A 22 -19.66 1.26 10.09
C TRP A 22 -19.92 -0.08 10.77
N ASP A 23 -21.15 -0.58 10.70
CA ASP A 23 -21.56 -1.84 11.32
C ASP A 23 -20.88 -3.03 10.64
N ASN A 24 -20.51 -2.84 9.36
CA ASN A 24 -19.82 -3.83 8.55
C ASN A 24 -18.45 -3.32 8.07
N ALA A 25 -17.47 -4.21 8.13
CA ALA A 25 -16.14 -3.98 7.61
C ALA A 25 -16.17 -3.90 6.08
N TYR A 26 -15.38 -3.00 5.51
CA TYR A 26 -15.01 -3.04 4.10
C TYR A 26 -13.97 -4.12 3.88
N VAL A 27 -14.27 -5.04 2.97
CA VAL A 27 -13.40 -6.13 2.55
C VAL A 27 -13.07 -5.91 1.08
N ARG A 28 -11.79 -5.75 0.79
CA ARG A 28 -11.25 -5.66 -0.56
C ARG A 28 -10.29 -6.82 -0.79
N ILE A 29 -10.50 -7.58 -1.85
CA ILE A 29 -9.63 -8.69 -2.24
C ILE A 29 -9.10 -8.38 -3.63
N GLN A 30 -7.78 -8.30 -3.75
CA GLN A 30 -7.10 -8.17 -5.04
C GLN A 30 -6.36 -9.46 -5.34
N HIS A 31 -6.57 -10.00 -6.54
CA HIS A 31 -5.85 -11.15 -7.07
C HIS A 31 -4.74 -10.67 -8.01
N ASP A 32 -3.51 -11.07 -7.72
CA ASP A 32 -2.36 -10.81 -8.56
C ASP A 32 -2.09 -12.03 -9.47
N PRO A 33 -1.63 -11.81 -10.72
CA PRO A 33 -1.33 -12.89 -11.67
C PRO A 33 -0.29 -13.92 -11.20
N ASP A 34 0.51 -13.61 -10.18
CA ASP A 34 1.52 -14.52 -9.61
C ASP A 34 0.94 -15.49 -8.56
N GLY A 35 -0.38 -15.67 -8.52
CA GLY A 35 -1.06 -16.60 -7.60
C GLY A 35 -1.11 -16.11 -6.16
N LYS A 36 -0.97 -14.79 -5.97
CA LYS A 36 -1.08 -14.13 -4.66
C LYS A 36 -2.34 -13.29 -4.63
N ARG A 37 -2.81 -13.05 -3.41
CA ARG A 37 -3.90 -12.10 -3.18
C ARG A 37 -3.66 -11.23 -1.97
N ILE A 38 -4.18 -10.02 -2.03
CA ILE A 38 -4.10 -9.02 -0.98
C ILE A 38 -5.52 -8.80 -0.45
N VAL A 39 -5.73 -9.15 0.82
CA VAL A 39 -7.00 -8.93 1.53
C VAL A 39 -6.84 -7.71 2.42
N THR A 40 -7.53 -6.63 2.08
CA THR A 40 -7.61 -5.41 2.88
C THR A 40 -8.92 -5.42 3.66
N LEU A 41 -8.82 -5.50 4.98
CA LEU A 41 -9.93 -5.40 5.91
C LEU A 41 -9.90 -4.01 6.55
N MET A 42 -11.04 -3.32 6.54
CA MET A 42 -11.17 -2.01 7.16
C MET A 42 -12.45 -1.88 7.97
N ASP A 43 -12.32 -1.40 9.21
CA ASP A 43 -13.42 -0.84 10.01
C ASP A 43 -13.21 0.68 10.22
N PHE A 44 -14.01 1.31 11.07
CA PHE A 44 -13.94 2.75 11.35
C PHE A 44 -12.67 3.23 12.07
N GLU A 45 -11.79 2.31 12.52
CA GLU A 45 -10.59 2.60 13.31
C GLU A 45 -9.31 1.95 12.75
N ARG A 46 -9.43 0.86 12.00
CA ARG A 46 -8.37 -0.11 11.76
C ARG A 46 -8.36 -0.52 10.30
N ILE A 47 -7.16 -0.63 9.74
CA ILE A 47 -6.94 -1.30 8.45
C ILE A 47 -5.96 -2.44 8.67
N VAL A 48 -6.25 -3.59 8.11
CA VAL A 48 -5.39 -4.77 8.12
C VAL A 48 -5.22 -5.25 6.68
N ASN A 49 -4.01 -5.18 6.14
CA ASN A 49 -3.67 -5.80 4.86
C ASN A 49 -3.03 -7.16 5.13
N ILE A 50 -3.61 -8.21 4.58
CA ILE A 50 -3.12 -9.58 4.69
C ILE A 50 -2.71 -10.04 3.30
N TYR A 51 -1.45 -10.46 3.17
CA TYR A 51 -0.90 -10.97 1.93
C TYR A 51 -0.92 -12.48 2.00
N VAL A 52 -1.53 -13.08 1.00
CA VAL A 52 -1.82 -14.51 0.97
C VAL A 52 -1.26 -15.10 -0.32
N GLU A 53 -0.64 -16.27 -0.21
CA GLU A 53 -0.25 -17.10 -1.35
C GLU A 53 -1.23 -18.25 -1.50
N ASP A 54 -1.78 -18.46 -2.70
CA ASP A 54 -2.89 -19.40 -2.94
C ASP A 54 -2.51 -20.88 -2.81
N THR A 55 -1.22 -21.19 -2.68
CA THR A 55 -0.67 -22.55 -2.61
C THR A 55 -0.92 -23.27 -1.27
N SER A 56 -1.40 -22.57 -0.24
CA SER A 56 -1.60 -23.09 1.12
C SER A 56 -2.99 -22.78 1.67
N GLN A 57 -3.46 -23.56 2.66
CA GLN A 57 -4.74 -23.32 3.35
C GLN A 57 -4.54 -22.66 4.73
N GLY A 58 -5.52 -21.87 5.17
CA GLY A 58 -5.55 -21.28 6.51
C GLY A 58 -4.42 -20.25 6.76
N ILE A 59 -3.96 -20.13 8.01
CA ILE A 59 -2.95 -19.13 8.40
C ILE A 59 -1.58 -19.36 7.75
N GLU A 60 -1.31 -20.58 7.27
CA GLU A 60 -0.06 -20.93 6.59
C GLU A 60 0.08 -20.27 5.22
N SER A 61 -1.04 -19.87 4.63
CA SER A 61 -1.09 -19.10 3.38
C SER A 61 -0.69 -17.63 3.55
N VAL A 62 -0.70 -17.11 4.80
CA VAL A 62 -0.33 -15.73 5.07
C VAL A 62 1.18 -15.59 4.96
N ILE A 63 1.63 -14.82 3.97
CA ILE A 63 3.05 -14.52 3.74
C ILE A 63 3.49 -13.26 4.48
N ASP A 64 2.60 -12.28 4.61
CA ASP A 64 2.86 -10.99 5.26
C ASP A 64 1.55 -10.38 5.76
N CYS A 65 1.63 -9.51 6.75
CA CYS A 65 0.47 -8.76 7.21
C CYS A 65 0.90 -7.42 7.81
N ASN A 66 0.09 -6.40 7.58
CA ASN A 66 0.35 -5.04 8.03
C ASN A 66 -0.90 -4.45 8.69
N THR A 67 -0.72 -3.74 9.81
CA THR A 67 -1.81 -3.06 10.52
C THR A 67 -1.60 -1.56 10.51
N TYR A 68 -2.67 -0.81 10.27
CA TYR A 68 -2.65 0.64 10.24
C TYR A 68 -3.70 1.19 11.21
N ILE A 69 -3.37 2.32 11.82
CA ILE A 69 -4.32 3.12 12.58
C ILE A 69 -4.97 4.10 11.61
N ARG A 70 -6.25 4.37 11.82
CA ARG A 70 -7.00 5.39 11.10
C ARG A 70 -6.22 6.71 11.00
N HIS A 71 -6.00 7.14 9.77
CA HIS A 71 -5.94 8.56 9.41
C HIS A 71 -7.23 8.89 8.66
N GLU A 72 -7.85 10.03 8.96
CA GLU A 72 -9.11 10.46 8.32
C GLU A 72 -9.03 10.42 6.78
N LEU A 73 -7.89 10.82 6.23
CA LEU A 73 -7.60 10.76 4.79
C LEU A 73 -7.70 9.34 4.21
N LEU A 74 -7.24 8.31 4.94
CA LEU A 74 -7.29 6.92 4.47
C LEU A 74 -8.74 6.39 4.39
N LEU A 75 -9.60 6.80 5.32
CA LEU A 75 -11.02 6.45 5.26
C LEU A 75 -11.70 7.10 4.05
N LEU A 76 -11.40 8.37 3.78
CA LEU A 76 -11.94 9.07 2.61
C LEU A 76 -11.47 8.42 1.32
N THR A 77 -10.18 8.07 1.23
CA THR A 77 -9.61 7.33 0.10
C THR A 77 -10.33 6.00 -0.15
N LEU A 78 -10.59 5.21 0.90
CA LEU A 78 -11.23 3.90 0.73
C LEU A 78 -12.72 4.02 0.40
N LYS A 79 -13.41 5.01 0.96
CA LYS A 79 -14.79 5.36 0.54
C LYS A 79 -14.83 5.78 -0.93
N HIS A 80 -13.88 6.61 -1.35
CA HIS A 80 -13.77 7.05 -2.72
C HIS A 80 -13.52 5.86 -3.67
N GLU A 81 -12.64 4.92 -3.31
CA GLU A 81 -12.44 3.70 -4.10
C GLU A 81 -13.70 2.82 -4.15
N GLU A 82 -14.46 2.70 -3.05
CA GLU A 82 -15.68 1.90 -3.01
C GLU A 82 -16.76 2.45 -3.96
N GLU A 83 -16.90 3.77 -3.99
CA GLU A 83 -17.91 4.49 -4.77
C GLU A 83 -17.49 4.65 -6.24
N TYR A 84 -16.29 5.18 -6.47
CA TYR A 84 -15.80 5.62 -7.79
C TYR A 84 -14.66 4.76 -8.34
N GLY A 85 -14.08 3.87 -7.55
CA GLY A 85 -12.93 3.09 -7.98
C GLY A 85 -13.23 2.20 -9.19
N PRO A 86 -12.23 1.94 -10.05
CA PRO A 86 -12.43 1.18 -11.27
C PRO A 86 -12.93 -0.25 -10.96
N ARG A 87 -13.86 -0.72 -11.78
CA ARG A 87 -14.47 -2.06 -11.68
C ARG A 87 -13.60 -3.05 -12.45
N ILE A 88 -12.49 -3.44 -11.83
CA ILE A 88 -11.51 -4.37 -12.39
C ILE A 88 -11.85 -5.80 -11.93
N PRO A 89 -11.92 -6.80 -12.83
CA PRO A 89 -12.28 -8.19 -12.46
C PRO A 89 -11.39 -8.83 -11.39
N SER A 90 -10.12 -8.40 -11.30
CA SER A 90 -9.17 -8.90 -10.30
C SER A 90 -9.37 -8.31 -8.90
N ILE A 91 -10.28 -7.34 -8.72
CA ILE A 91 -10.54 -6.69 -7.44
C ILE A 91 -12.02 -6.86 -7.06
N SER A 92 -12.27 -7.58 -5.97
CA SER A 92 -13.60 -7.67 -5.35
C SER A 92 -13.69 -6.76 -4.13
N ARG A 93 -14.90 -6.22 -3.89
CA ARG A 93 -15.20 -5.28 -2.80
C ARG A 93 -16.56 -5.63 -2.23
N GLU A 94 -16.65 -5.74 -0.92
CA GLU A 94 -17.88 -6.10 -0.22
C GLU A 94 -17.91 -5.57 1.21
N ARG A 95 -19.11 -5.42 1.77
CA ARG A 95 -19.32 -5.11 3.18
C ARG A 95 -19.69 -6.40 3.92
N LYS A 96 -18.91 -6.74 4.96
CA LYS A 96 -19.14 -7.96 5.77
C LYS A 96 -19.04 -7.69 7.26
N SER A 97 -19.84 -8.41 8.04
CA SER A 97 -19.73 -8.41 9.50
C SER A 97 -18.49 -9.22 9.91
N ILE A 98 -17.37 -8.53 10.15
CA ILE A 98 -16.06 -9.12 10.47
C ILE A 98 -15.42 -8.31 11.61
N ASP A 99 -14.88 -8.98 12.63
CA ASP A 99 -14.05 -8.34 13.65
C ASP A 99 -12.64 -8.04 13.08
N VAL A 100 -12.48 -6.87 12.47
CA VAL A 100 -11.16 -6.40 11.97
C VAL A 100 -10.15 -6.28 13.12
N GLY A 101 -10.61 -6.04 14.34
CA GLY A 101 -9.80 -6.02 15.56
C GLY A 101 -9.15 -7.37 15.85
N TYR A 102 -9.87 -8.47 15.64
CA TYR A 102 -9.34 -9.83 15.74
C TYR A 102 -8.17 -10.05 14.79
N TYR A 103 -8.33 -9.71 13.51
CA TYR A 103 -7.26 -9.85 12.52
C TYR A 103 -6.06 -8.93 12.80
N LYS A 104 -6.31 -7.71 13.32
CA LYS A 104 -5.25 -6.81 13.79
C LYS A 104 -4.44 -7.45 14.93
N ARG A 105 -5.10 -8.06 15.92
CA ARG A 105 -4.44 -8.75 17.04
C ARG A 105 -3.62 -9.95 16.53
N LEU A 106 -4.17 -10.76 15.63
CA LEU A 106 -3.45 -11.88 15.02
C LEU A 106 -2.21 -11.42 14.26
N CYS A 107 -2.35 -10.39 13.42
CA CYS A 107 -1.23 -9.86 12.65
C CYS A 107 -0.10 -9.34 13.55
N ARG A 108 -0.45 -8.55 14.58
CA ARG A 108 0.54 -8.04 15.56
C ARG A 108 1.24 -9.18 16.30
N LYS A 109 0.50 -10.21 16.73
CA LYS A 109 1.07 -11.38 17.41
C LYS A 109 2.06 -12.10 16.51
N ARG A 110 1.72 -12.33 15.24
CA ARG A 110 2.60 -12.96 14.25
C ARG A 110 3.88 -12.14 14.04
N ASN A 111 3.75 -10.83 13.82
CA ASN A 111 4.90 -9.97 13.58
C ASN A 111 5.83 -9.90 14.80
N HIS A 112 5.28 -9.90 16.01
CA HIS A 112 6.05 -10.00 17.24
C HIS A 112 6.81 -11.34 17.34
N GLN A 113 6.16 -12.47 17.03
CA GLN A 113 6.81 -13.78 17.05
C GLN A 113 7.97 -13.88 16.04
N ILE A 114 7.78 -13.39 14.81
CA ILE A 114 8.83 -13.36 13.78
C ILE A 114 10.02 -12.53 14.26
N SER A 115 9.77 -11.33 14.81
CA SER A 115 10.84 -10.47 15.32
C SER A 115 11.60 -11.10 16.49
N HIS A 116 10.92 -11.83 17.37
CA HIS A 116 11.56 -12.49 18.50
C HIS A 116 12.47 -13.63 18.05
N ILE A 117 12.00 -14.51 17.15
CA ILE A 117 12.78 -15.66 16.64
C ILE A 117 14.06 -15.17 15.95
N TYR A 118 14.00 -14.07 15.21
CA TYR A 118 15.17 -13.49 14.58
C TYR A 118 16.16 -12.83 15.53
N GLY A 119 15.74 -12.53 16.75
CA GLY A 119 16.61 -12.04 17.82
C GLY A 119 17.29 -13.16 18.62
N THR A 120 16.96 -14.44 18.37
CA THR A 120 17.62 -15.58 19.02
C THR A 120 18.76 -16.12 18.16
N ASN A 121 19.64 -16.93 18.75
CA ASN A 121 20.72 -17.63 18.04
C ASN A 121 20.21 -18.85 17.24
N ASP A 122 18.90 -19.10 17.23
CA ASP A 122 18.31 -20.23 16.52
C ASP A 122 18.25 -19.92 15.02
N SER A 123 18.47 -20.94 14.17
CA SER A 123 18.20 -20.78 12.73
C SER A 123 16.69 -20.75 12.49
N PRO A 124 16.11 -19.61 12.05
CA PRO A 124 14.69 -19.58 11.73
C PRO A 124 14.40 -20.50 10.53
N GLY A 125 13.27 -21.20 10.60
CA GLY A 125 12.74 -21.91 9.43
C GLY A 125 12.51 -20.96 8.25
N ALA A 126 12.56 -21.50 7.02
CA ALA A 126 12.52 -20.70 5.78
C ALA A 126 11.31 -19.73 5.69
N LYS A 127 10.12 -20.14 6.17
CA LYS A 127 8.91 -19.29 6.20
C LYS A 127 9.08 -18.08 7.12
N THR A 128 9.60 -18.29 8.33
CA THR A 128 9.92 -17.20 9.26
C THR A 128 10.97 -16.30 8.64
N LYS A 129 11.96 -16.90 7.96
CA LYS A 129 13.03 -16.15 7.31
C LYS A 129 12.49 -15.15 6.29
N LEU A 130 11.67 -15.66 5.37
CA LEU A 130 11.05 -14.86 4.33
C LEU A 130 10.17 -13.73 4.92
N ALA A 131 9.41 -14.01 5.97
CA ALA A 131 8.53 -13.02 6.58
C ALA A 131 9.29 -11.86 7.26
N TYR A 132 10.47 -12.12 7.83
CA TYR A 132 11.36 -11.07 8.34
C TYR A 132 12.00 -10.29 7.20
N ASP A 133 12.52 -10.97 6.17
CA ASP A 133 13.14 -10.32 5.01
C ASP A 133 12.16 -9.36 4.32
N ARG A 134 10.87 -9.69 4.26
CA ARG A 134 9.83 -8.78 3.75
C ARG A 134 9.65 -7.53 4.62
N ASN A 135 9.98 -7.61 5.90
CA ASN A 135 9.77 -6.54 6.88
C ASN A 135 11.03 -5.75 7.22
N VAL A 136 12.23 -6.26 6.93
CA VAL A 136 13.51 -5.58 7.23
C VAL A 136 13.60 -4.20 6.56
N LEU A 137 13.02 -4.07 5.35
CA LEU A 137 12.95 -2.81 4.60
C LEU A 137 11.85 -1.84 5.08
N SER A 138 11.12 -2.14 6.16
CA SER A 138 10.15 -1.22 6.74
C SER A 138 10.79 0.02 7.36
N LYS A 139 12.10 -0.01 7.55
CA LYS A 139 12.99 1.13 7.81
C LYS A 139 14.18 1.03 6.85
N ALA A 140 15.07 2.02 6.87
CA ALA A 140 16.32 1.93 6.13
C ALA A 140 17.09 0.67 6.54
N TYR A 141 17.59 -0.07 5.55
CA TYR A 141 18.42 -1.25 5.78
C TYR A 141 19.69 -0.85 6.55
N GLU A 142 20.23 -1.77 7.33
CA GLU A 142 21.40 -1.51 8.17
C GLU A 142 22.59 -0.99 7.33
N GLY A 143 23.21 0.10 7.80
CA GLY A 143 24.30 0.77 7.06
C GLY A 143 23.85 1.64 5.88
N THR A 144 22.54 1.89 5.74
CA THR A 144 21.96 2.74 4.68
C THR A 144 21.00 3.76 5.26
N MET A 145 20.75 4.86 4.55
CA MET A 145 19.77 5.88 4.89
C MET A 145 18.51 5.81 4.01
N PHE A 146 18.63 5.28 2.78
CA PHE A 146 17.58 5.36 1.76
C PHE A 146 17.07 4.01 1.26
N CYS A 147 17.75 2.90 1.57
CA CYS A 147 17.28 1.56 1.19
C CYS A 147 16.11 1.10 2.08
N THR A 148 14.91 1.56 1.78
CA THR A 148 13.65 1.21 2.46
C THR A 148 12.51 1.12 1.45
N LYS A 149 11.48 0.34 1.76
CA LYS A 149 10.29 0.17 0.92
C LYS A 149 9.23 1.27 1.12
N TYR A 150 9.47 2.21 2.04
CA TYR A 150 8.64 3.39 2.30
C TYR A 150 9.40 4.68 2.00
N ASN A 151 8.86 5.82 2.45
CA ASN A 151 9.60 7.07 2.44
C ASN A 151 10.76 6.99 3.45
N PRO A 152 11.97 7.41 3.08
CA PRO A 152 13.08 7.50 4.01
C PRO A 152 12.82 8.57 5.07
N ASN A 153 13.47 8.43 6.23
CA ASN A 153 13.40 9.43 7.31
C ASN A 153 14.14 10.72 6.93
N TYR A 154 15.17 10.61 6.11
CA TYR A 154 15.97 11.72 5.61
C TYR A 154 15.51 12.14 4.22
N ASN A 155 15.56 13.44 3.93
CA ASN A 155 15.21 13.93 2.60
C ASN A 155 16.32 13.58 1.59
N PRO A 156 16.05 12.71 0.59
CA PRO A 156 17.05 12.26 -0.38
C PRO A 156 17.51 13.35 -1.37
N LEU A 157 16.83 14.49 -1.43
CA LEU A 157 17.27 15.67 -2.19
C LEU A 157 18.27 16.53 -1.43
N VAL A 158 18.30 16.42 -0.10
CA VAL A 158 19.16 17.24 0.78
C VAL A 158 20.39 16.43 1.22
N TYR A 159 20.20 15.17 1.61
CA TYR A 159 21.28 14.31 2.09
C TYR A 159 21.86 13.48 0.95
N ASN A 160 23.05 13.84 0.49
CA ASN A 160 23.74 13.23 -0.64
C ASN A 160 25.24 12.95 -0.39
N GLU A 161 25.73 13.15 0.83
CA GLU A 161 27.14 12.94 1.20
C GLU A 161 27.32 11.74 2.13
N GLY A 162 28.50 11.11 2.09
CA GLY A 162 28.86 9.99 2.97
C GLY A 162 28.12 8.68 2.70
N LEU A 163 27.45 8.57 1.54
CA LEU A 163 26.70 7.38 1.14
C LEU A 163 27.64 6.33 0.55
N ASN A 164 27.40 5.07 0.92
CA ASN A 164 27.96 3.96 0.18
C ASN A 164 27.29 3.86 -1.21
N PHE A 165 27.92 3.16 -2.15
CA PHE A 165 27.46 3.11 -3.53
C PHE A 165 26.06 2.50 -3.65
N THR A 166 25.74 1.50 -2.82
CA THR A 166 24.41 0.87 -2.82
C THR A 166 23.34 1.84 -2.33
N ASP A 167 23.62 2.61 -1.28
CA ASP A 167 22.68 3.59 -0.73
C ASP A 167 22.46 4.77 -1.69
N GLU A 168 23.45 5.11 -2.51
CA GLU A 168 23.28 6.08 -3.61
C GLU A 168 22.29 5.56 -4.69
N CYS A 169 22.31 4.26 -5.02
CA CYS A 169 21.27 3.67 -5.86
C CYS A 169 19.88 3.81 -5.22
N CYS A 170 19.77 3.53 -3.92
CA CYS A 170 18.53 3.68 -3.17
C CYS A 170 18.06 5.14 -3.12
N ARG A 171 18.96 6.11 -2.88
CA ARG A 171 18.63 7.54 -2.87
C ARG A 171 18.05 8.00 -4.20
N LYS A 172 18.69 7.63 -5.31
CA LYS A 172 18.19 7.92 -6.68
C LYS A 172 16.83 7.28 -6.92
N PHE A 173 16.61 6.06 -6.42
CA PHE A 173 15.31 5.40 -6.51
C PHE A 173 14.23 6.14 -5.70
N GLN A 174 14.55 6.65 -4.52
CA GLN A 174 13.59 7.41 -3.69
C GLN A 174 13.10 8.69 -4.38
N THR A 175 13.95 9.38 -5.14
CA THR A 175 13.59 10.64 -5.84
C THR A 175 13.09 10.44 -7.28
N CYS A 176 13.12 9.21 -7.79
CA CYS A 176 12.75 8.95 -9.18
C CYS A 176 11.23 8.96 -9.38
N GLY A 177 10.79 9.83 -10.29
CA GLY A 177 9.46 9.82 -10.90
C GLY A 177 8.28 9.94 -9.94
N ALA A 178 7.09 9.70 -10.48
CA ALA A 178 5.88 9.62 -9.69
C ALA A 178 5.93 8.40 -8.73
N THR A 179 5.32 8.55 -7.57
CA THR A 179 5.23 7.52 -6.54
C THR A 179 3.80 7.46 -6.04
N ILE A 180 3.24 6.26 -5.96
CA ILE A 180 1.96 6.04 -5.29
C ILE A 180 2.29 5.41 -3.94
N GLY A 181 2.18 6.20 -2.89
CA GLY A 181 2.50 5.73 -1.55
C GLY A 181 1.60 4.59 -1.12
N LYS A 182 2.08 3.77 -0.20
CA LYS A 182 1.26 2.70 0.38
C LYS A 182 -0.04 3.25 0.99
N LEU A 183 -1.16 2.59 0.68
CA LEU A 183 -2.53 2.99 1.01
C LEU A 183 -2.95 4.38 0.49
N GLN A 184 -2.20 4.95 -0.44
CA GLN A 184 -2.63 6.15 -1.16
C GLN A 184 -3.43 5.75 -2.39
N TYR A 185 -4.39 6.60 -2.72
CA TYR A 185 -5.16 6.52 -3.96
C TYR A 185 -4.73 7.65 -4.87
N GLN A 186 -4.18 7.28 -6.02
CA GLN A 186 -3.67 8.22 -7.00
C GLN A 186 -3.75 7.57 -8.39
N PHE A 187 -4.04 8.36 -9.41
CA PHE A 187 -4.17 7.88 -10.79
C PHE A 187 -5.14 6.69 -10.91
N ASP A 188 -6.29 6.82 -10.24
CA ASP A 188 -7.34 5.81 -10.14
C ASP A 188 -6.95 4.44 -9.54
N LEU A 189 -5.78 4.37 -8.90
CA LEU A 189 -5.28 3.17 -8.23
C LEU A 189 -5.14 3.38 -6.72
N LEU A 190 -5.77 2.51 -5.93
CA LEU A 190 -5.41 2.31 -4.53
C LEU A 190 -4.18 1.39 -4.43
N ASN A 191 -3.06 1.92 -3.95
CA ASN A 191 -1.89 1.08 -3.68
C ASN A 191 -2.07 0.28 -2.38
N VAL A 192 -2.53 -0.96 -2.48
CA VAL A 192 -2.64 -1.87 -1.33
C VAL A 192 -1.36 -2.67 -1.04
N TYR A 193 -0.29 -2.51 -1.83
CA TYR A 193 0.99 -3.21 -1.62
C TYR A 193 1.70 -2.73 -0.35
N PRO A 194 2.59 -3.53 0.26
CA PRO A 194 3.24 -3.20 1.52
C PRO A 194 4.47 -2.31 1.30
N TYR A 195 4.49 -1.54 0.22
CA TYR A 195 5.58 -0.68 -0.24
C TYR A 195 5.03 0.43 -1.14
N ASN A 196 5.83 1.48 -1.33
CA ASN A 196 5.50 2.52 -2.29
C ASN A 196 5.67 1.98 -3.71
N LEU A 197 4.63 2.13 -4.54
CA LEU A 197 4.74 1.83 -5.96
C LEU A 197 5.51 2.95 -6.65
N LYS A 198 6.40 2.57 -7.56
CA LYS A 198 7.22 3.45 -8.38
C LYS A 198 6.96 3.19 -9.86
N GLN A 199 7.28 4.17 -10.70
CA GLN A 199 7.24 3.97 -12.14
C GLN A 199 8.15 2.83 -12.58
N CYS A 200 7.74 2.04 -13.58
CA CYS A 200 8.52 0.90 -14.04
C CYS A 200 9.92 1.30 -14.53
N SER A 201 10.03 2.44 -15.21
CA SER A 201 11.32 3.02 -15.60
C SER A 201 12.26 3.29 -14.42
N CYS A 202 11.72 3.71 -13.26
CA CYS A 202 12.48 3.92 -12.04
C CYS A 202 12.93 2.60 -11.41
N VAL A 203 12.03 1.60 -11.39
CA VAL A 203 12.33 0.27 -10.88
C VAL A 203 13.42 -0.42 -11.72
N SER A 204 13.35 -0.33 -13.05
CA SER A 204 14.39 -0.85 -13.95
C SER A 204 15.74 -0.18 -13.73
N LYS A 205 15.80 1.16 -13.63
CA LYS A 205 17.03 1.89 -13.33
C LYS A 205 17.64 1.49 -11.99
N PHE A 206 16.80 1.27 -10.97
CA PHE A 206 17.24 0.82 -9.66
C PHE A 206 17.84 -0.59 -9.73
N LYS A 207 17.17 -1.51 -10.41
CA LYS A 207 17.67 -2.88 -10.64
C LYS A 207 19.01 -2.88 -11.37
N SER A 208 19.15 -2.10 -12.44
CA SER A 208 20.40 -1.94 -13.18
C SER A 208 21.52 -1.38 -12.30
N CYS A 209 21.25 -0.31 -11.53
CA CYS A 209 22.24 0.28 -10.63
C CYS A 209 22.80 -0.76 -9.63
N LEU A 210 21.94 -1.59 -9.04
CA LEU A 210 22.38 -2.64 -8.11
C LEU A 210 23.13 -3.78 -8.81
N ASN A 211 22.80 -4.10 -10.06
CA ASN A 211 23.53 -5.09 -10.86
C ASN A 211 24.93 -4.59 -11.21
N ASP A 212 25.04 -3.34 -11.67
CA ASP A 212 26.32 -2.74 -12.03
C ASP A 212 27.29 -2.70 -10.83
N LEU A 213 26.79 -2.49 -9.62
CA LEU A 213 27.58 -2.56 -8.38
C LEU A 213 28.04 -3.98 -8.05
N GLN A 214 27.19 -4.98 -8.29
CA GLN A 214 27.59 -6.39 -8.15
C GLN A 214 28.69 -6.75 -9.15
N ASP A 215 28.52 -6.37 -10.42
CA ASP A 215 29.46 -6.69 -11.50
C ASP A 215 30.80 -5.96 -11.36
N SER A 216 30.77 -4.70 -10.91
CA SER A 216 31.98 -3.90 -10.66
C SER A 216 32.68 -4.21 -9.33
N GLY A 217 32.07 -5.01 -8.46
CA GLY A 217 32.61 -5.35 -7.14
C GLY A 217 32.44 -4.27 -6.05
N LYS A 218 31.89 -3.10 -6.38
CA LYS A 218 31.70 -1.98 -5.45
C LYS A 218 30.48 -2.21 -4.57
N ASP A 219 30.68 -2.38 -3.26
CA ASP A 219 29.61 -2.73 -2.32
C ASP A 219 28.79 -3.96 -2.75
N ALA A 220 29.39 -4.87 -3.53
CA ALA A 220 28.68 -5.96 -4.20
C ALA A 220 27.84 -6.83 -3.26
N LYS A 221 28.32 -7.06 -2.02
CA LYS A 221 27.57 -7.82 -1.01
C LYS A 221 26.29 -7.11 -0.58
N LEU A 222 26.37 -5.80 -0.30
CA LEU A 222 25.22 -4.99 0.08
C LEU A 222 24.27 -4.82 -1.11
N ALA A 223 24.80 -4.53 -2.30
CA ALA A 223 24.02 -4.42 -3.53
C ALA A 223 23.23 -5.70 -3.83
N LYS A 224 23.88 -6.87 -3.69
CA LYS A 224 23.23 -8.18 -3.86
C LYS A 224 22.12 -8.42 -2.85
N GLU A 225 22.31 -8.05 -1.59
CA GLU A 225 21.29 -8.22 -0.57
C GLU A 225 20.10 -7.27 -0.78
N ILE A 226 20.35 -5.99 -1.10
CA ILE A 226 19.29 -5.04 -1.45
C ILE A 226 18.54 -5.50 -2.70
N HIS A 227 19.24 -5.99 -3.73
CA HIS A 227 18.61 -6.58 -4.92
C HIS A 227 17.65 -7.70 -4.52
N ARG A 228 18.13 -8.69 -3.76
CA ARG A 228 17.34 -9.82 -3.29
C ARG A 228 16.10 -9.37 -2.53
N LEU A 229 16.24 -8.41 -1.61
CA LEU A 229 15.12 -7.94 -0.78
C LEU A 229 14.03 -7.25 -1.62
N PHE A 230 14.39 -6.40 -2.58
CA PHE A 230 13.41 -5.69 -3.41
C PHE A 230 12.81 -6.56 -4.51
N PHE A 231 13.60 -7.38 -5.19
CA PHE A 231 13.16 -8.08 -6.40
C PHE A 231 12.79 -9.54 -6.18
N ASP A 232 13.49 -10.25 -5.29
CA ASP A 232 13.21 -11.68 -5.05
C ASP A 232 12.21 -11.87 -3.90
N VAL A 233 12.39 -11.12 -2.82
CA VAL A 233 11.58 -11.26 -1.58
C VAL A 233 10.29 -10.47 -1.66
N LEU A 234 10.38 -9.16 -1.94
CA LEU A 234 9.19 -8.32 -2.07
C LEU A 234 8.47 -8.56 -3.39
N ASN A 235 9.20 -9.00 -4.43
CA ASN A 235 8.72 -9.06 -5.81
C ASN A 235 8.01 -7.75 -6.17
N MET A 236 8.75 -6.64 -6.05
CA MET A 236 8.20 -5.30 -6.12
C MET A 236 7.55 -5.03 -7.47
N LYS A 237 6.25 -4.69 -7.45
CA LYS A 237 5.52 -4.27 -8.64
C LYS A 237 5.78 -2.80 -8.93
N CYS A 238 5.51 -2.39 -10.16
CA CYS A 238 5.64 -1.01 -10.61
C CYS A 238 4.40 -0.60 -11.40
N PHE A 239 4.35 0.66 -11.81
CA PHE A 239 3.31 1.14 -12.71
C PHE A 239 3.87 1.91 -13.89
N ASP A 240 3.13 1.91 -14.99
CA ASP A 240 3.27 2.90 -16.05
C ASP A 240 2.06 3.84 -15.98
N LEU A 241 2.29 5.10 -16.35
CA LEU A 241 1.23 6.09 -16.56
C LEU A 241 0.84 6.03 -18.03
N GLU A 242 -0.45 5.88 -18.30
CA GLU A 242 -1.01 5.94 -19.64
C GLU A 242 -2.05 7.06 -19.68
N GLU A 243 -1.87 8.01 -20.61
CA GLU A 243 -2.87 9.04 -20.86
C GLU A 243 -4.12 8.41 -21.49
N GLN A 244 -5.25 8.58 -20.82
CA GLN A 244 -6.55 8.13 -21.29
C GLN A 244 -7.47 9.32 -21.51
N GLU A 245 -8.21 9.28 -22.62
CA GLU A 245 -9.27 10.25 -22.90
C GLU A 245 -10.57 9.77 -22.24
N ILE A 246 -11.05 10.53 -21.26
CA ILE A 246 -12.35 10.32 -20.63
C ILE A 246 -13.35 11.38 -21.08
N CYS A 247 -14.63 11.03 -21.00
CA CYS A 247 -15.69 12.01 -21.16
C CYS A 247 -15.88 12.78 -19.85
N SER A 248 -15.58 14.08 -19.84
CA SER A 248 -15.81 14.96 -18.69
C SER A 248 -17.23 15.51 -18.64
N LYS A 249 -17.92 15.55 -19.78
CA LYS A 249 -19.31 16.02 -19.86
C LYS A 249 -20.10 15.24 -20.90
N TRP A 250 -21.13 14.57 -20.43
CA TRP A 250 -22.10 13.87 -21.28
C TRP A 250 -23.24 14.81 -21.69
N SER A 251 -23.83 14.53 -22.85
CA SER A 251 -25.10 15.12 -23.26
C SER A 251 -26.18 14.86 -22.20
N THR A 252 -27.27 15.64 -22.23
CA THR A 252 -28.39 15.48 -21.29
C THR A 252 -28.98 14.06 -21.26
N TRP A 253 -28.85 13.32 -22.36
CA TRP A 253 -29.36 11.95 -22.51
C TRP A 253 -28.28 10.87 -22.41
N PHE A 254 -27.04 11.22 -22.05
CA PHE A 254 -25.88 10.33 -21.96
C PHE A 254 -25.59 9.53 -23.24
N ASP A 255 -26.00 10.04 -24.40
CA ASP A 255 -25.86 9.39 -25.70
C ASP A 255 -24.59 9.81 -26.46
N SER A 256 -23.98 10.93 -26.06
CA SER A 256 -22.79 11.48 -26.70
C SER A 256 -21.93 12.25 -25.70
N CYS A 257 -20.62 12.24 -25.94
CA CYS A 257 -19.66 12.97 -25.13
C CYS A 257 -19.45 14.38 -25.70
N GLU A 258 -19.84 15.40 -24.94
CA GLU A 258 -19.71 16.81 -25.34
C GLU A 258 -18.30 17.35 -25.06
N GLU A 259 -17.68 16.92 -23.96
CA GLU A 259 -16.34 17.37 -23.57
C GLU A 259 -15.46 16.19 -23.15
N LYS A 260 -14.24 16.18 -23.69
CA LYS A 260 -13.22 15.16 -23.45
C LYS A 260 -12.11 15.75 -22.59
N LYS A 261 -11.55 14.93 -21.71
CA LYS A 261 -10.41 15.29 -20.86
C LYS A 261 -9.39 14.16 -20.88
N LEU A 262 -8.11 14.51 -20.98
CA LEU A 262 -7.01 13.58 -20.77
C LEU A 262 -6.77 13.42 -19.26
N ILE A 263 -6.69 12.18 -18.80
CA ILE A 263 -6.31 11.82 -17.45
C ILE A 263 -5.17 10.81 -17.48
N ASP A 264 -4.32 10.86 -16.47
CA ASP A 264 -3.32 9.81 -16.26
C ASP A 264 -3.99 8.61 -15.58
N SER A 265 -4.02 7.49 -16.27
CA SER A 265 -4.43 6.20 -15.73
C SER A 265 -3.20 5.34 -15.42
N VAL A 266 -3.35 4.39 -14.51
CA VAL A 266 -2.25 3.50 -14.10
C VAL A 266 -2.45 2.07 -14.56
N HIS A 267 -1.39 1.50 -15.12
CA HIS A 267 -1.26 0.08 -15.38
C HIS A 267 -0.14 -0.54 -14.53
N VAL A 268 -0.51 -1.37 -13.56
CA VAL A 268 0.45 -2.11 -12.72
C VAL A 268 1.10 -3.23 -13.54
N LYS A 269 2.44 -3.30 -13.53
CA LYS A 269 3.20 -4.38 -14.18
C LYS A 269 3.70 -5.37 -13.14
N TYR A 270 3.58 -6.65 -13.51
CA TYR A 270 3.83 -7.76 -12.59
C TYR A 270 5.24 -8.36 -12.67
N ASN A 271 6.02 -8.05 -13.72
CA ASN A 271 7.40 -8.51 -13.93
C ASN A 271 8.23 -7.37 -14.55
N VAL A 272 9.36 -7.01 -13.92
CA VAL A 272 10.34 -6.00 -14.35
C VAL A 272 11.76 -6.50 -14.15
#